data_AF-A0A1V5QWS9-F1
#
_entry.id   AF-A0A1V5QWS9-F1
#
_cell.length_a   1.000
_cell.length_b   1.000
_cell.length_c   1.000
_cell.angle_alpha   90.00
_cell.angle_beta   90.00
_cell.angle_gamma   90.00
#
_symmetry.space_group_name_H-M   'P 1'
#
loop_
_entity.id
_entity.type
_entity.pdbx_description
1 polymer ?
#
loop_
_entity_poly.entity_id
_entity_poly.type
_entity_poly.pdbx_seq_one_letter_code
_entity_poly.pdbx_strand_id
1 'polypeptide(L)'
;MAENETSYLKEMLLSSGNVYAVLSGLAASVMVSVPYGLEAGLVPLIALVAGEAVAALFVPYSESFREKVDKRQRQEKRETERAHLLSEIERRKDMLKSAYGSFSSYQRMVARVASIYRIAQDGRTQVALRDAERLDDATLDYLRMWLASMVTEERARAISVKDIEARMAAIEQELDKAKPGTDLTQLQKARGEYLSLLTRHRRMASRKAAIEAAMLSMPDQMDEIYQAIVTAPTASETGTKLADAIARLGLEQDLESELEGAFRDTLPEIPEHTVEMPQGISNPGLARKAKSRQQLIQ
;
A
#
# COMPACT_ATOMS: atom_id res chain seq x y z
N MET A 1 -16.98 6.17 -5.52
CA MET A 1 -15.61 6.39 -6.03
C MET A 1 -15.73 6.41 -7.53
N ALA A 2 -15.61 7.58 -8.16
CA ALA A 2 -15.64 7.66 -9.62
C ALA A 2 -14.31 7.09 -10.12
N GLU A 3 -14.38 6.03 -10.95
CA GLU A 3 -13.25 5.58 -11.75
C GLU A 3 -12.68 6.79 -12.48
N ASN A 4 -11.43 7.13 -12.18
CA ASN A 4 -10.70 8.15 -12.92
C ASN A 4 -10.32 7.50 -14.26
N GLU A 5 -11.32 7.40 -15.14
CA GLU A 5 -11.18 6.82 -16.46
C GLU A 5 -10.13 7.63 -17.23
N THR A 6 -9.10 6.94 -17.71
CA THR A 6 -7.93 7.56 -18.30
C THR A 6 -8.32 8.36 -19.53
N SER A 7 -8.32 9.69 -19.44
CA SER A 7 -8.65 10.51 -20.60
C SER A 7 -7.46 10.58 -21.56
N TYR A 8 -7.38 9.61 -22.48
CA TYR A 8 -6.33 9.53 -23.51
C TYR A 8 -6.25 10.79 -24.39
N LEU A 9 -7.35 11.51 -24.57
CA LEU A 9 -7.41 12.80 -25.26
C LEU A 9 -6.64 13.88 -24.50
N LYS A 10 -6.87 14.00 -23.19
CA LYS A 10 -6.14 14.92 -22.33
C LYS A 10 -4.64 14.61 -22.34
N GLU A 11 -4.30 13.32 -22.28
CA GLU A 11 -2.92 12.87 -22.26
C GLU A 11 -2.17 13.12 -23.58
N MET A 12 -2.87 13.03 -24.70
CA MET A 12 -2.33 13.38 -26.02
C MET A 12 -2.03 14.88 -26.11
N LEU A 13 -2.97 15.73 -25.69
CA LEU A 13 -2.81 17.19 -25.73
C LEU A 13 -1.69 17.70 -24.82
N LEU A 14 -1.46 17.01 -23.69
CA LEU A 14 -0.37 17.30 -22.74
C LEU A 14 0.94 16.57 -23.07
N SER A 15 1.00 15.79 -24.14
CA SER A 15 2.21 15.08 -24.52
C SER A 15 3.34 16.05 -24.93
N SER A 16 4.59 15.65 -24.72
CA SER A 16 5.75 16.49 -25.05
C SER A 16 5.79 16.90 -26.52
N GLY A 17 5.36 16.02 -27.44
CA GLY A 17 5.23 16.34 -28.86
C GLY A 17 4.24 17.48 -29.12
N ASN A 18 3.11 17.49 -28.40
CA ASN A 18 2.11 18.55 -28.56
C ASN A 18 2.58 19.89 -27.96
N VAL A 19 3.26 19.85 -26.81
CA VAL A 19 3.86 21.06 -26.22
C VAL A 19 4.89 21.69 -27.18
N TYR A 20 5.74 20.88 -27.81
CA TYR A 20 6.68 21.39 -28.82
C TYR A 20 5.97 21.89 -30.08
N ALA A 21 4.89 21.23 -30.51
CA ALA A 21 4.08 21.70 -31.63
C ALA A 21 3.51 23.09 -31.34
N VAL A 22 2.87 23.29 -30.17
CA VAL A 22 2.31 24.58 -29.74
C VAL A 22 3.37 25.68 -29.69
N LEU A 23 4.53 25.39 -29.08
CA LEU A 23 5.64 26.34 -29.01
C LEU A 23 6.18 26.69 -30.40
N SER A 24 6.34 25.71 -31.29
CA SER A 24 6.82 25.93 -32.65
C SER A 24 5.80 26.68 -33.51
N GLY A 25 4.51 26.39 -33.37
CA GLY A 25 3.42 27.09 -34.05
C GLY A 25 3.31 28.55 -33.60
N LEU A 26 3.44 28.82 -32.29
CA LEU A 26 3.52 30.18 -31.75
C LEU A 26 4.74 30.93 -32.29
N ALA A 27 5.92 30.30 -32.29
CA ALA A 27 7.14 30.92 -32.81
C ALA A 27 7.05 31.22 -34.31
N ALA A 28 6.52 30.29 -35.11
CA ALA A 28 6.27 30.48 -36.54
C ALA A 28 5.25 31.59 -36.80
N SER A 29 4.21 31.68 -35.98
CA SER A 29 3.17 32.72 -36.06
C SER A 29 3.74 34.11 -35.80
N VAL A 30 4.59 34.24 -34.78
CA VAL A 30 5.31 35.49 -34.50
C VAL A 30 6.24 35.84 -35.66
N MET A 31 7.03 34.89 -36.15
CA MET A 31 7.95 35.12 -37.28
C MET A 31 7.24 35.57 -38.55
N VAL A 32 6.10 34.98 -38.88
CA VAL A 32 5.30 35.34 -40.07
C VAL A 32 4.57 36.67 -39.87
N SER A 33 4.17 37.00 -38.64
CA SER A 33 3.45 38.24 -38.34
C SER A 33 4.29 39.50 -38.49
N VAL A 34 5.62 39.42 -38.34
CA VAL A 34 6.52 40.58 -38.43
C VAL A 34 6.60 41.16 -39.85
N PRO A 35 6.87 40.37 -40.91
CA PRO A 35 6.91 40.88 -42.28
C PRO A 35 5.52 41.03 -42.95
N TYR A 36 4.52 40.24 -42.55
CA TYR A 36 3.24 40.13 -43.27
C TYR A 36 2.00 40.57 -42.47
N GLY A 37 2.18 41.07 -41.25
CA GLY A 37 1.11 41.55 -40.39
C GLY A 37 0.42 40.46 -39.57
N LEU A 38 -0.40 40.88 -38.60
CA LEU A 38 -1.04 40.02 -37.60
C LEU A 38 -1.94 38.93 -38.21
N GLU A 39 -2.63 39.23 -39.32
CA GLU A 39 -3.51 38.25 -40.00
C GLU A 39 -2.72 37.09 -40.60
N ALA A 40 -1.53 37.33 -41.16
CA ALA A 40 -0.67 36.29 -41.68
C ALA A 40 -0.08 35.40 -40.56
N GLY A 41 0.10 35.96 -39.36
CA GLY A 41 0.48 35.23 -38.15
C GLY A 41 -0.59 34.24 -37.67
N LEU A 42 -1.85 34.36 -38.11
CA LEU A 42 -2.89 33.38 -37.75
C LEU A 42 -2.77 32.08 -38.53
N VAL A 43 -2.14 32.08 -39.71
CA VAL A 43 -2.07 30.90 -40.59
C VAL A 43 -1.39 29.69 -39.91
N PRO A 44 -0.23 29.83 -39.24
CA PRO A 44 0.39 28.71 -38.54
C PRO A 44 -0.40 28.27 -37.30
N LEU A 45 -1.08 29.18 -36.59
CA LEU A 45 -1.98 28.83 -35.48
C LEU A 45 -3.18 28.02 -35.97
N ILE A 46 -3.81 28.42 -37.07
CA ILE A 46 -4.94 27.70 -37.67
C ILE A 46 -4.49 26.32 -38.15
N ALA A 47 -3.33 26.24 -38.80
CA ALA A 47 -2.75 24.96 -39.22
C ALA A 47 -2.44 24.05 -38.03
N LEU A 48 -1.98 24.60 -36.91
CA LEU A 48 -1.76 23.87 -35.67
C LEU A 48 -3.07 23.34 -35.08
N VAL A 49 -4.10 24.18 -34.95
CA VAL A 49 -5.41 23.77 -34.44
C VAL A 49 -6.04 22.69 -35.34
N ALA A 50 -5.94 22.84 -36.66
CA ALA A 50 -6.42 21.84 -37.61
C ALA A 50 -5.63 20.52 -37.49
N GLY A 51 -4.30 20.59 -37.33
CA GLY A 51 -3.45 19.43 -37.12
C GLY A 51 -3.75 18.70 -35.81
N GLU A 52 -3.97 19.43 -34.70
CA GLU A 52 -4.36 18.88 -33.41
C GLU A 52 -5.77 18.26 -33.46
N ALA A 53 -6.73 18.87 -34.18
CA ALA A 53 -8.06 18.30 -34.37
C ALA A 53 -8.03 16.97 -35.12
N VAL A 54 -7.17 16.85 -36.14
CA VAL A 54 -6.95 15.58 -36.85
C VAL A 54 -6.23 14.58 -35.95
N ALA A 55 -5.20 14.99 -35.20
CA ALA A 55 -4.49 14.11 -34.27
C ALA A 55 -5.41 13.57 -33.16
N ALA A 56 -6.31 14.41 -32.62
CA ALA A 56 -7.28 14.05 -31.60
C ALA A 56 -8.27 12.96 -32.05
N LEU A 57 -8.50 12.83 -33.35
CA LEU A 57 -9.38 11.79 -33.91
C LEU A 57 -8.68 10.42 -34.06
N PHE A 58 -7.35 10.38 -34.14
CA PHE A 58 -6.60 9.16 -34.48
C PHE A 58 -5.65 8.69 -33.39
N VAL A 59 -4.90 9.58 -32.76
CA VAL A 59 -3.86 9.23 -31.78
C VAL A 59 -4.43 8.58 -30.51
N PRO A 60 -5.52 9.09 -29.89
CA PRO A 60 -6.11 8.47 -28.69
C PRO A 60 -6.70 7.08 -28.92
N TYR A 61 -6.89 6.67 -30.19
CA TYR A 61 -7.41 5.36 -30.58
C TYR A 61 -6.30 4.40 -31.02
N SER A 62 -5.05 4.86 -31.12
CA SER A 62 -3.94 3.98 -31.45
C SER A 62 -3.54 3.11 -30.25
N GLU A 63 -3.40 1.80 -30.49
CA GLU A 63 -3.04 0.82 -29.45
C GLU A 63 -1.69 1.14 -28.82
N SER A 64 -0.71 1.54 -29.64
CA SER A 64 0.64 1.89 -29.17
C SER A 64 0.69 3.14 -28.28
N PHE A 65 -0.17 4.14 -28.54
CA PHE A 65 -0.26 5.32 -27.69
C PHE A 65 -0.92 4.98 -26.35
N ARG A 66 -2.02 4.22 -26.37
CA ARG A 66 -2.69 3.76 -25.14
C ARG A 66 -1.75 2.92 -24.29
N GLU A 67 -1.08 1.94 -24.89
CA GLU A 67 -0.13 1.09 -24.18
C GLU A 67 1.01 1.91 -23.54
N LYS A 68 1.50 2.94 -24.24
CA LYS A 68 2.53 3.85 -23.70
C LYS A 68 2.02 4.69 -22.54
N VAL A 69 0.81 5.24 -22.64
CA VAL A 69 0.17 6.01 -21.55
C VAL A 69 -0.09 5.12 -20.35
N ASP A 70 -0.71 3.95 -20.56
CA ASP A 70 -1.02 2.99 -19.51
C ASP A 70 0.26 2.50 -18.83
N LYS A 71 1.35 2.28 -19.59
CA LYS A 71 2.65 1.94 -19.02
C LYS A 71 3.22 3.06 -18.15
N ARG A 72 3.19 4.32 -18.61
CA ARG A 72 3.66 5.47 -17.84
C ARG A 72 2.85 5.63 -16.55
N GLN A 73 1.53 5.60 -16.62
CA GLN A 73 0.68 5.76 -15.44
C GLN A 73 0.86 4.62 -14.44
N ARG A 74 1.04 3.39 -14.91
CA ARG A 74 1.40 2.27 -14.02
C ARG A 74 2.72 2.54 -13.31
N GLN A 75 3.73 3.06 -14.00
CA GLN A 75 5.00 3.45 -13.38
C GLN A 75 4.83 4.58 -12.35
N GLU A 76 4.14 5.66 -12.71
CA GLU A 76 3.89 6.79 -11.81
C GLU A 76 3.11 6.38 -10.56
N LYS A 77 2.10 5.50 -10.72
CA LYS A 77 1.35 4.94 -9.60
C LYS A 77 2.26 4.14 -8.66
N ARG A 78 3.11 3.27 -9.21
CA ARG A 78 4.09 2.49 -8.42
C ARG A 78 5.07 3.38 -7.68
N GLU A 79 5.61 4.40 -8.34
CA GLU A 79 6.55 5.34 -7.72
C GLU A 79 5.91 6.15 -6.59
N THR A 80 4.70 6.64 -6.81
CA THR A 80 3.93 7.38 -5.80
C THR A 80 3.63 6.50 -4.59
N GLU A 81 3.18 5.27 -4.84
CA GLU A 81 2.90 4.31 -3.77
C GLU A 81 4.17 3.94 -2.99
N ARG A 82 5.27 3.66 -3.69
CA ARG A 82 6.57 3.38 -3.07
C ARG A 82 7.03 4.52 -2.18
N ALA A 83 6.95 5.75 -2.67
CA ALA A 83 7.33 6.94 -1.92
C ALA A 83 6.47 7.11 -0.66
N HIS A 84 5.16 6.93 -0.80
CA HIS A 84 4.21 6.98 0.31
C HIS A 84 4.54 5.91 1.37
N LEU A 85 4.69 4.63 0.97
CA LEU A 85 4.99 3.53 1.88
C LEU A 85 6.31 3.74 2.62
N LEU A 86 7.38 4.11 1.90
CA LEU A 86 8.68 4.39 2.52
C LEU A 86 8.62 5.56 3.50
N SER A 87 7.87 6.61 3.18
CA SER A 87 7.71 7.76 4.08
C SER A 87 7.01 7.38 5.39
N GLU A 88 5.98 6.53 5.33
CA GLU A 88 5.22 6.09 6.50
C GLU A 88 6.02 5.07 7.33
N ILE A 89 6.80 4.19 6.68
CA ILE A 89 7.74 3.28 7.35
C ILE A 89 8.80 4.08 8.11
N GLU A 90 9.45 5.06 7.47
CA GLU A 90 10.50 5.86 8.11
C GLU A 90 9.94 6.65 9.29
N ARG A 91 8.73 7.22 9.15
CA ARG A 91 8.03 7.90 10.25
C ARG A 91 7.81 7.01 11.48
N ARG A 92 7.52 5.73 11.28
CA ARG A 92 7.17 4.78 12.36
C ARG A 92 8.38 4.03 12.92
N LYS A 93 9.48 3.99 12.18
CA LYS A 93 10.70 3.21 12.48
C LYS A 93 11.31 3.55 13.84
N ASP A 94 11.35 4.83 14.19
CA ASP A 94 11.90 5.28 15.47
C ASP A 94 11.05 4.83 16.68
N MET A 95 9.73 4.71 16.48
CA MET A 95 8.79 4.28 17.52
C MET A 95 8.78 2.75 17.70
N LEU A 96 9.12 2.00 16.65
CA LEU A 96 8.92 0.56 16.54
C LEU A 96 10.20 -0.18 16.16
N LYS A 97 11.25 -0.06 17.00
CA LYS A 97 12.55 -0.73 16.81
C LYS A 97 12.51 -2.25 16.69
N SER A 98 11.41 -2.89 17.07
CA SER A 98 11.24 -4.36 17.01
C SER A 98 10.37 -4.83 15.84
N ALA A 99 9.92 -3.94 14.97
CA ALA A 99 9.14 -4.34 13.81
C ALA A 99 10.01 -5.14 12.83
N TYR A 100 9.43 -6.22 12.30
CA TYR A 100 10.09 -7.08 11.32
C TYR A 100 10.22 -6.35 9.98
N GLY A 101 11.26 -6.67 9.21
CA GLY A 101 11.55 -6.06 7.92
C GLY A 101 12.91 -5.38 7.88
N SER A 102 13.58 -5.47 6.73
CA SER A 102 14.89 -4.88 6.54
C SER A 102 14.92 -4.04 5.27
N PHE A 103 15.35 -2.79 5.43
CA PHE A 103 15.61 -1.92 4.31
C PHE A 103 16.65 -2.52 3.34
N SER A 104 17.62 -3.28 3.86
CA SER A 104 18.62 -3.94 3.02
C SER A 104 18.03 -5.08 2.17
N SER A 105 17.04 -5.81 2.69
CA SER A 105 16.33 -6.84 1.93
C SER A 105 15.51 -6.21 0.81
N TYR A 106 14.78 -5.14 1.11
CA TYR A 106 14.06 -4.35 0.11
C TYR A 106 14.99 -3.78 -0.99
N GLN A 107 16.12 -3.16 -0.60
CA GLN A 107 17.07 -2.63 -1.58
C GLN A 107 17.65 -3.73 -2.48
N ARG A 108 17.95 -4.89 -1.90
CA ARG A 108 18.43 -6.05 -2.67
C ARG A 108 17.39 -6.48 -3.69
N MET A 109 16.13 -6.59 -3.27
CA MET A 109 15.01 -6.91 -4.13
C MET A 109 14.91 -5.92 -5.31
N VAL A 110 14.92 -4.62 -5.04
CA VAL A 110 14.90 -3.58 -6.08
C VAL A 110 16.09 -3.72 -7.06
N ALA A 111 17.28 -3.99 -6.54
CA ALA A 111 18.47 -4.19 -7.38
C ALA A 111 18.35 -5.42 -8.31
N ARG A 112 17.72 -6.51 -7.85
CA ARG A 112 17.44 -7.69 -8.69
C ARG A 112 16.47 -7.35 -9.81
N VAL A 113 15.36 -6.68 -9.48
CA VAL A 113 14.34 -6.27 -10.46
C VAL A 113 14.96 -5.35 -11.52
N ALA A 114 15.75 -4.36 -11.12
CA ALA A 114 16.45 -3.47 -12.05
C ALA A 114 17.40 -4.24 -12.99
N SER A 115 18.04 -5.29 -12.49
CA SER A 115 18.86 -6.17 -13.32
C SER A 115 18.02 -6.97 -14.32
N ILE A 116 16.88 -7.53 -13.89
CA ILE A 116 15.95 -8.29 -14.73
C ILE A 116 15.36 -7.41 -15.83
N TYR A 117 15.03 -6.14 -15.53
CA TYR A 117 14.58 -5.19 -16.56
C TYR A 117 15.62 -5.00 -17.67
N ARG A 118 16.92 -4.94 -17.34
CA ARG A 118 17.99 -4.85 -18.34
C ARG A 118 18.06 -6.12 -19.20
N ILE A 119 17.93 -7.28 -18.56
CA ILE A 119 17.92 -8.59 -19.25
C ILE A 119 16.72 -8.70 -20.20
N ALA A 120 15.53 -8.27 -19.78
CA ALA A 120 14.31 -8.29 -20.58
C ALA A 120 14.35 -7.29 -21.76
N GLN A 121 15.14 -6.22 -21.66
CA GLN A 121 15.37 -5.28 -22.78
C GLN A 121 16.33 -5.84 -23.83
N ASP A 122 17.23 -6.74 -23.43
CA ASP A 122 18.04 -7.52 -24.37
C ASP A 122 17.12 -8.55 -25.06
N GLY A 123 16.62 -8.21 -26.26
CA GLY A 123 15.70 -9.04 -27.05
C GLY A 123 16.24 -10.41 -27.52
N ARG A 124 17.39 -10.84 -26.99
CA ARG A 124 17.96 -12.17 -27.13
C ARG A 124 17.52 -13.13 -26.01
N THR A 125 16.86 -12.62 -24.97
CA THR A 125 16.42 -13.42 -23.82
C THR A 125 14.94 -13.80 -23.94
N GLN A 126 14.55 -14.88 -23.25
CA GLN A 126 13.15 -15.35 -23.19
C GLN A 126 12.36 -14.69 -22.04
N VAL A 127 12.93 -13.69 -21.38
CA VAL A 127 12.31 -13.01 -20.23
C VAL A 127 11.35 -11.93 -20.73
N ALA A 128 10.07 -12.05 -20.42
CA ALA A 128 9.10 -11.04 -20.80
C ALA A 128 9.26 -9.78 -19.93
N LEU A 129 9.10 -8.60 -20.54
CA LEU A 129 9.07 -7.33 -19.80
C LEU A 129 7.98 -7.32 -18.72
N ARG A 130 6.86 -8.01 -18.98
CA ARG A 130 5.75 -8.16 -18.03
C ARG A 130 6.15 -8.92 -16.76
N ASP A 131 7.08 -9.87 -16.85
CA ASP A 131 7.57 -10.62 -15.70
C ASP A 131 8.41 -9.74 -14.79
N ALA A 132 9.22 -8.84 -15.38
CA ALA A 132 9.95 -7.81 -14.63
C ALA A 132 8.99 -6.83 -13.94
N GLU A 133 7.90 -6.43 -14.60
CA GLU A 133 6.86 -5.58 -13.98
C GLU A 133 6.20 -6.26 -12.78
N ARG A 134 5.88 -7.56 -12.87
CA ARG A 134 5.30 -8.33 -11.76
C ARG A 134 6.25 -8.46 -10.57
N LEU A 135 7.54 -8.64 -10.83
CA LEU A 135 8.55 -8.67 -9.77
C LEU A 135 8.72 -7.29 -9.12
N ASP A 136 8.52 -6.20 -9.87
CA ASP A 136 8.50 -4.85 -9.31
C ASP A 136 7.30 -4.65 -8.37
N ASP A 137 6.12 -5.14 -8.77
CA ASP A 137 4.92 -5.13 -7.92
C ASP A 137 5.17 -5.91 -6.62
N ALA A 138 5.84 -7.06 -6.66
CA ALA A 138 6.22 -7.82 -5.46
C ALA A 138 7.15 -7.02 -4.50
N THR A 139 7.96 -6.09 -5.01
CA THR A 139 8.73 -5.19 -4.13
C THR A 139 7.86 -4.19 -3.38
N LEU A 140 6.71 -3.81 -3.96
CA LEU A 140 5.72 -2.98 -3.27
C LEU A 140 4.96 -3.79 -2.23
N ASP A 141 4.61 -5.04 -2.53
CA ASP A 141 3.98 -5.95 -1.57
C ASP A 141 4.87 -6.17 -0.34
N TYR A 142 6.18 -6.29 -0.53
CA TYR A 142 7.13 -6.29 0.58
C TYR A 142 7.00 -5.05 1.49
N LEU A 143 6.90 -3.85 0.90
CA LEU A 143 6.73 -2.62 1.67
C LEU A 143 5.36 -2.53 2.35
N ARG A 144 4.30 -3.00 1.68
CA ARG A 144 2.95 -3.06 2.26
C ARG A 144 2.91 -3.98 3.47
N MET A 145 3.49 -5.17 3.35
CA MET A 145 3.66 -6.13 4.45
C MET A 145 4.47 -5.54 5.61
N TRP A 146 5.58 -4.85 5.29
CA TRP A 146 6.40 -4.21 6.31
C TRP A 146 5.59 -3.17 7.10
N LEU A 147 4.88 -2.30 6.39
CA LEU A 147 4.01 -1.31 7.03
C LEU A 147 2.89 -1.99 7.84
N ALA A 148 2.25 -3.02 7.31
CA ALA A 148 1.20 -3.76 8.02
C ALA A 148 1.72 -4.42 9.31
N SER A 149 2.93 -4.99 9.29
CA SER A 149 3.59 -5.51 10.48
C SER A 149 3.83 -4.42 11.53
N MET A 150 4.29 -3.23 11.11
CA MET A 150 4.48 -2.07 12.00
C MET A 150 3.17 -1.58 12.61
N VAL A 151 2.12 -1.40 11.80
CA VAL A 151 0.79 -0.96 12.26
C VAL A 151 0.21 -1.98 13.25
N THR A 152 0.38 -3.27 12.96
CA THR A 152 -0.11 -4.35 13.82
C THR A 152 0.62 -4.38 15.15
N GLU A 153 1.94 -4.19 15.16
CA GLU A 153 2.75 -4.09 16.37
C GLU A 153 2.37 -2.86 17.22
N GLU A 154 2.12 -1.72 16.59
CA GLU A 154 1.64 -0.51 17.29
C GLU A 154 0.33 -0.78 18.04
N ARG A 155 -0.63 -1.45 17.39
CA ARG A 155 -1.92 -1.80 18.00
C ARG A 155 -1.77 -2.86 19.09
N ALA A 156 -0.92 -3.87 18.89
CA ALA A 156 -0.64 -4.88 19.91
C ALA A 156 -0.10 -4.22 21.20
N ARG A 157 0.75 -3.19 21.09
CA ARG A 157 1.24 -2.43 22.25
C ARG A 157 0.18 -1.57 22.92
N ALA A 158 -0.79 -1.06 22.15
CA ALA A 158 -1.89 -0.25 22.68
C ALA A 158 -2.92 -1.09 23.47
N ILE A 159 -3.02 -2.40 23.20
CA ILE A 159 -3.99 -3.31 23.82
C ILE A 159 -3.32 -4.17 24.89
N SER A 160 -3.71 -3.98 26.15
CA SER A 160 -3.27 -4.86 27.25
C SER A 160 -4.18 -6.08 27.36
N VAL A 161 -3.76 -7.21 26.76
CA VAL A 161 -4.49 -8.49 26.84
C VAL A 161 -4.72 -8.90 28.29
N LYS A 162 -3.72 -8.68 29.15
CA LYS A 162 -3.79 -8.99 30.58
C LYS A 162 -4.90 -8.21 31.29
N ASP A 163 -5.13 -6.95 30.93
CA ASP A 163 -6.19 -6.15 31.52
C ASP A 163 -7.57 -6.58 31.01
N ILE A 164 -7.67 -7.00 29.74
CA ILE A 164 -8.90 -7.57 29.16
C ILE A 164 -9.27 -8.87 29.89
N GLU A 165 -8.31 -9.79 30.06
CA GLU A 165 -8.53 -11.05 30.76
C GLU A 165 -8.91 -10.84 32.23
N ALA A 166 -8.25 -9.91 32.93
CA ALA A 166 -8.58 -9.59 34.31
C ALA A 166 -9.99 -9.01 34.47
N ARG A 167 -10.42 -8.13 33.56
CA ARG A 167 -11.78 -7.57 33.56
C ARG A 167 -12.83 -8.64 33.22
N MET A 168 -12.52 -9.52 32.27
CA MET A 168 -13.40 -10.63 31.92
C MET A 168 -13.59 -11.59 33.10
N ALA A 169 -12.51 -11.94 33.82
CA ALA A 169 -12.59 -12.77 35.01
C ALA A 169 -13.41 -12.11 36.14
N ALA A 170 -13.33 -10.78 36.29
CA ALA A 170 -14.16 -10.05 37.25
C ALA A 170 -15.66 -10.11 36.90
N ILE A 171 -16.01 -9.93 35.61
CA ILE A 171 -17.39 -10.04 35.11
C ILE A 171 -17.92 -11.47 35.29
N GLU A 172 -17.10 -12.49 35.00
CA GLU A 172 -17.48 -13.89 35.22
C GLU A 172 -17.73 -14.17 36.71
N GLN A 173 -16.90 -13.63 37.60
CA GLN A 173 -17.12 -13.73 39.03
C GLN A 173 -18.40 -13.02 39.51
N GLU A 174 -18.76 -11.88 38.91
CA GLU A 174 -20.00 -11.16 39.22
C GLU A 174 -21.25 -11.88 38.69
N LEU A 175 -21.15 -12.54 37.52
CA LEU A 175 -22.18 -13.41 36.97
C LEU A 175 -22.42 -14.64 37.87
N ASP A 176 -21.34 -15.26 38.37
CA ASP A 176 -21.43 -16.42 39.26
C ASP A 176 -22.01 -16.08 40.64
N LYS A 177 -21.81 -14.84 41.10
CA LYS A 177 -22.27 -14.33 42.41
C LYS A 177 -23.49 -13.42 42.30
N ALA A 178 -24.24 -13.51 41.21
CA ALA A 178 -25.34 -12.61 40.92
C ALA A 178 -26.36 -12.55 42.07
N LYS A 179 -26.64 -11.32 42.53
CA LYS A 179 -27.64 -11.06 43.57
C LYS A 179 -28.99 -10.71 42.93
N PRO A 180 -30.11 -10.88 43.66
CA PRO A 180 -31.40 -10.40 43.19
C PRO A 180 -31.34 -8.88 42.95
N GLY A 181 -31.52 -8.44 41.71
CA GLY A 181 -31.42 -7.04 41.28
C GLY A 181 -30.19 -6.69 40.43
N THR A 182 -29.28 -7.62 40.17
CA THR A 182 -28.17 -7.43 39.22
C THR A 182 -28.69 -7.47 37.77
N ASP A 183 -28.27 -6.50 36.94
CA ASP A 183 -28.55 -6.51 35.50
C ASP A 183 -27.67 -7.54 34.78
N LEU A 184 -28.17 -8.78 34.75
CA LEU A 184 -27.52 -9.92 34.10
C LEU A 184 -27.32 -9.70 32.60
N THR A 185 -28.22 -8.98 31.94
CA THR A 185 -28.15 -8.74 30.50
C THR A 185 -26.98 -7.83 30.16
N GLN A 186 -26.75 -6.78 30.96
CA GLN A 186 -25.61 -5.89 30.78
C GLN A 186 -24.27 -6.61 31.02
N LEU A 187 -24.17 -7.46 32.04
CA LEU A 187 -22.96 -8.25 32.31
C LEU A 187 -22.67 -9.28 31.22
N GLN A 188 -23.69 -9.98 30.71
CA GLN A 188 -23.52 -10.91 29.59
C GLN A 188 -23.09 -10.19 28.31
N LYS A 189 -23.65 -9.00 28.05
CA LYS A 189 -23.25 -8.16 26.92
C LYS A 189 -21.77 -7.75 27.03
N ALA A 190 -21.36 -7.23 28.19
CA ALA A 190 -19.98 -6.84 28.44
C ALA A 190 -19.00 -8.02 28.30
N ARG A 191 -19.37 -9.21 28.78
CA ARG A 191 -18.59 -10.44 28.55
C ARG A 191 -18.43 -10.76 27.07
N GLY A 192 -19.51 -10.68 26.29
CA GLY A 192 -19.49 -10.88 24.84
C GLY A 192 -18.56 -9.88 24.13
N GLU A 193 -18.60 -8.61 24.54
CA GLU A 193 -17.71 -7.56 24.02
C GLU A 193 -16.24 -7.87 24.30
N TYR A 194 -15.87 -8.23 25.53
CA TYR A 194 -14.49 -8.58 25.87
C TYR A 194 -13.99 -9.85 25.16
N LEU A 195 -14.84 -10.86 25.00
CA LEU A 195 -14.52 -12.06 24.21
C LEU A 195 -14.30 -11.73 22.72
N SER A 196 -15.10 -10.81 22.18
CA SER A 196 -14.92 -10.34 20.80
C SER A 196 -13.58 -9.63 20.61
N LEU A 197 -13.17 -8.79 21.57
CA LEU A 197 -11.88 -8.10 21.56
C LEU A 197 -10.72 -9.10 21.62
N LEU A 198 -10.80 -10.11 22.49
CA LEU A 198 -9.78 -11.15 22.59
C LEU A 198 -9.64 -11.96 21.30
N THR A 199 -10.78 -12.31 20.68
CA THR A 199 -10.80 -13.03 19.40
C THR A 199 -10.18 -12.19 18.28
N ARG A 200 -10.53 -10.90 18.19
CA ARG A 200 -9.93 -9.96 17.23
C ARG A 200 -8.41 -9.85 17.42
N HIS A 201 -7.95 -9.74 18.67
CA HIS A 201 -6.52 -9.69 19.00
C HIS A 201 -5.78 -10.96 18.58
N ARG A 202 -6.33 -12.16 18.85
CA ARG A 202 -5.73 -13.43 18.42
C ARG A 202 -5.63 -13.55 16.90
N ARG A 203 -6.68 -13.14 16.18
CA ARG A 203 -6.67 -13.09 14.70
C ARG A 203 -5.59 -12.16 14.19
N MET A 204 -5.47 -10.97 14.79
CA MET A 204 -4.44 -10.00 14.44
C MET A 204 -3.03 -10.56 14.68
N ALA A 205 -2.78 -11.23 15.81
CA ALA A 205 -1.49 -11.86 16.10
C ALA A 205 -1.14 -12.99 15.11
N SER A 206 -2.12 -13.82 14.73
CA SER A 206 -1.94 -14.88 13.73
C SER A 206 -1.54 -14.30 12.36
N ARG A 207 -2.24 -13.24 11.91
CA ARG A 207 -1.92 -12.56 10.65
C ARG A 207 -0.55 -11.92 10.68
N LYS A 208 -0.18 -11.30 11.81
CA LYS A 208 1.17 -10.75 11.98
C LYS A 208 2.24 -11.81 11.74
N ALA A 209 2.07 -13.00 12.32
CA ALA A 209 3.02 -14.10 12.13
C ALA A 209 3.11 -14.57 10.67
N ALA A 210 1.98 -14.62 9.95
CA ALA A 210 1.95 -14.95 8.53
C ALA A 210 2.66 -13.88 7.68
N ILE A 211 2.39 -12.60 7.92
CA ILE A 211 3.08 -11.48 7.28
C ILE A 211 4.60 -11.53 7.55
N GLU A 212 5.00 -11.76 8.79
CA GLU A 212 6.43 -11.86 9.15
C GLU A 212 7.12 -13.05 8.46
N ALA A 213 6.44 -14.19 8.31
CA ALA A 213 6.94 -15.34 7.59
C ALA A 213 7.10 -15.05 6.08
N ALA A 214 6.08 -14.43 5.47
CA ALA A 214 6.12 -14.04 4.06
C ALA A 214 7.24 -13.01 3.78
N MET A 215 7.40 -12.03 4.66
CA MET A 215 8.49 -11.05 4.59
C MET A 215 9.88 -11.68 4.71
N LEU A 216 10.01 -12.81 5.42
CA LEU A 216 11.27 -13.54 5.52
C LEU A 216 11.58 -14.29 4.22
N SER A 217 10.58 -14.95 3.61
CA SER A 217 10.80 -15.79 2.43
C SER A 217 10.83 -15.03 1.11
N MET A 218 10.11 -13.91 0.99
CA MET A 218 9.95 -13.19 -0.27
C MET A 218 11.27 -12.71 -0.90
N PRO A 219 12.24 -12.13 -0.15
CA PRO A 219 13.53 -11.75 -0.71
C PRO A 219 14.32 -12.94 -1.24
N ASP A 220 14.29 -14.08 -0.54
CA ASP A 220 15.01 -15.30 -0.92
C ASP A 220 14.40 -15.90 -2.21
N GLN A 221 13.07 -15.99 -2.29
CA GLN A 221 12.37 -16.44 -3.50
C GLN A 221 12.70 -15.53 -4.71
N MET A 222 12.85 -14.23 -4.49
CA MET A 222 13.22 -13.32 -5.57
C MET A 222 14.69 -13.44 -5.99
N ASP A 223 15.60 -13.73 -5.04
CA ASP A 223 16.99 -14.08 -5.34
C ASP A 223 17.08 -15.39 -6.14
N GLU A 224 16.24 -16.39 -5.83
CA GLU A 224 16.14 -17.64 -6.61
C GLU A 224 15.66 -17.39 -8.03
N ILE A 225 14.58 -16.62 -8.20
CA ILE A 225 14.05 -16.20 -9.51
C ILE A 225 15.13 -15.47 -10.31
N TYR A 226 15.83 -14.53 -9.66
CA TYR A 226 16.93 -13.80 -10.29
C TYR A 226 18.05 -14.74 -10.76
N GLN A 227 18.47 -15.69 -9.92
CA GLN A 227 19.51 -16.65 -10.29
C GLN A 227 19.08 -17.55 -11.45
N ALA A 228 17.83 -18.02 -11.46
CA ALA A 228 17.29 -18.82 -12.57
C ALA A 228 17.34 -18.05 -13.90
N ILE A 229 16.99 -16.76 -13.89
CA ILE A 229 17.04 -15.90 -15.08
C ILE A 229 18.48 -15.71 -15.57
N VAL A 230 19.41 -15.39 -14.67
CA VAL A 230 20.80 -15.10 -15.03
C VAL A 230 21.55 -16.34 -15.50
N THR A 231 21.24 -17.52 -14.95
CA THR A 231 21.93 -18.78 -15.30
C THR A 231 21.50 -19.33 -16.65
N ALA A 232 20.23 -19.19 -17.03
CA ALA A 232 19.69 -19.75 -18.27
C ALA A 232 18.75 -18.76 -19.02
N PRO A 233 19.27 -17.60 -19.48
CA PRO A 233 18.44 -16.51 -20.03
C PRO A 233 17.78 -16.83 -21.39
N THR A 234 18.28 -17.84 -22.11
CA THR A 234 17.83 -18.22 -23.47
C THR A 234 17.05 -19.53 -23.51
N ALA A 235 16.95 -20.26 -22.39
CA ALA A 235 16.26 -21.54 -22.36
C ALA A 235 14.73 -21.34 -22.39
N SER A 236 14.07 -21.96 -23.37
CA SER A 236 12.62 -21.85 -23.60
C SER A 236 11.79 -22.32 -22.39
N GLU A 237 12.24 -23.37 -21.70
CA GLU A 237 11.58 -23.88 -20.49
C GLU A 237 11.72 -22.95 -19.27
N THR A 238 12.68 -22.03 -19.29
CA THR A 238 12.89 -21.05 -18.21
C THR A 238 11.74 -20.03 -18.19
N GLY A 239 11.23 -19.61 -19.35
CA GLY A 239 10.17 -18.58 -19.41
C GLY A 239 8.86 -19.03 -18.75
N THR A 240 8.42 -20.27 -18.98
CA THR A 240 7.19 -20.81 -18.39
C THR A 240 7.35 -21.07 -16.89
N LYS A 241 8.45 -21.70 -16.48
CA LYS A 241 8.76 -21.92 -15.05
C LYS A 241 8.91 -20.61 -14.29
N LEU A 242 9.47 -19.58 -14.92
CA LEU A 242 9.59 -18.25 -14.37
C LEU A 242 8.24 -17.59 -14.19
N ALA A 243 7.40 -17.61 -15.22
CA ALA A 243 6.04 -17.08 -15.14
C ALA A 243 5.24 -17.77 -14.02
N ASP A 244 5.40 -19.08 -13.84
CA ASP A 244 4.77 -19.84 -12.76
C ASP A 244 5.34 -19.48 -11.37
N ALA A 245 6.66 -19.33 -11.24
CA ALA A 245 7.30 -18.94 -9.98
C ALA A 245 6.90 -17.52 -9.56
N ILE A 246 6.85 -16.59 -10.52
CA ILE A 246 6.36 -15.21 -10.31
C ILE A 246 4.87 -15.22 -9.99
N ALA A 247 4.08 -16.04 -10.70
CA ALA A 247 2.66 -16.19 -10.42
C ALA A 247 2.45 -16.70 -8.99
N ARG A 248 3.25 -17.65 -8.50
CA ARG A 248 3.21 -18.09 -7.10
C ARG A 248 3.58 -16.99 -6.11
N LEU A 249 4.60 -16.20 -6.43
CA LEU A 249 5.01 -15.04 -5.63
C LEU A 249 3.87 -14.00 -5.50
N GLY A 250 3.03 -13.86 -6.53
CA GLY A 250 1.88 -12.96 -6.57
C GLY A 250 0.51 -13.60 -6.31
N LEU A 251 0.42 -14.92 -6.12
CA LEU A 251 -0.84 -15.67 -5.90
C LEU A 251 -1.19 -15.87 -4.44
N GLU A 252 -0.49 -15.21 -3.52
CA GLU A 252 -0.96 -15.14 -2.15
C GLU A 252 -2.16 -14.17 -2.05
N GLN A 253 -3.29 -14.50 -2.72
CA GLN A 253 -4.59 -13.89 -2.45
C GLN A 253 -4.92 -13.96 -0.96
N ASP A 254 -4.43 -15.00 -0.29
CA ASP A 254 -4.46 -15.13 1.17
C ASP A 254 -3.68 -14.00 1.85
N LEU A 255 -2.50 -13.62 1.36
CA LEU A 255 -1.70 -12.52 1.90
C LEU A 255 -2.32 -11.15 1.61
N GLU A 256 -2.89 -10.94 0.41
CA GLU A 256 -3.63 -9.71 0.11
C GLU A 256 -4.86 -9.55 1.01
N SER A 257 -5.62 -10.63 1.22
CA SER A 257 -6.74 -10.70 2.17
C SER A 257 -6.27 -10.49 3.62
N GLU A 258 -5.11 -11.03 4.00
CA GLU A 258 -4.51 -10.80 5.31
C GLU A 258 -4.05 -9.36 5.50
N LEU A 259 -3.49 -8.75 4.47
CA LEU A 259 -3.04 -7.37 4.42
C LEU A 259 -4.22 -6.40 4.50
N GLU A 260 -5.25 -6.59 3.68
CA GLU A 260 -6.51 -5.85 3.77
C GLU A 260 -7.17 -6.05 5.13
N GLY A 261 -7.16 -7.29 5.64
CA GLY A 261 -7.64 -7.62 6.98
C GLY A 261 -6.88 -6.87 8.08
N ALA A 262 -5.55 -6.77 7.96
CA ALA A 262 -4.72 -6.00 8.89
C ALA A 262 -5.05 -4.51 8.82
N PHE A 263 -5.23 -3.94 7.63
CA PHE A 263 -5.63 -2.54 7.47
C PHE A 263 -7.09 -2.27 7.90
N ARG A 264 -7.99 -3.23 7.74
CA ARG A 264 -9.41 -3.09 8.12
C ARG A 264 -9.62 -3.24 9.62
N ASP A 265 -8.97 -4.21 10.24
CA ASP A 265 -9.04 -4.43 11.70
C ASP A 265 -8.31 -3.34 12.49
N THR A 266 -7.55 -2.47 11.81
CA THR A 266 -6.85 -1.31 12.40
C THR A 266 -7.62 0.00 12.31
N LEU A 267 -8.79 0.02 11.64
CA LEU A 267 -9.75 1.13 11.69
C LEU A 267 -10.50 1.14 13.03
N PRO A 268 -10.65 2.31 13.68
CA PRO A 268 -11.23 2.38 15.02
C PRO A 268 -12.74 2.12 14.98
N GLU A 269 -13.17 0.94 15.45
CA GLU A 269 -14.38 0.87 16.29
C GLU A 269 -13.91 1.17 17.72
N ILE A 270 -13.76 2.45 18.05
CA ILE A 270 -13.82 2.85 19.46
C ILE A 270 -15.29 2.68 19.82
N PRO A 271 -15.67 1.74 20.71
CA PRO A 271 -16.93 1.92 21.39
C PRO A 271 -16.73 3.18 22.24
N GLU A 272 -17.29 4.30 21.81
CA GLU A 272 -17.56 5.45 22.67
C GLU A 272 -18.64 5.04 23.69
N HIS A 273 -18.32 4.06 24.52
CA HIS A 273 -18.99 3.85 25.78
C HIS A 273 -17.89 3.72 26.82
N THR A 274 -17.51 4.89 27.35
CA THR A 274 -17.28 5.01 28.77
C THR A 274 -18.47 4.34 29.46
N VAL A 275 -18.34 3.05 29.77
CA VAL A 275 -19.28 2.36 30.64
C VAL A 275 -19.16 3.06 31.98
N GLU A 276 -20.07 4.00 32.23
CA GLU A 276 -20.32 4.49 33.58
C GLU A 276 -20.62 3.27 34.44
N MET A 277 -19.65 2.93 35.29
CA MET A 277 -19.83 1.92 36.31
C MET A 277 -21.03 2.33 37.18
N PRO A 278 -21.96 1.41 37.51
CA PRO A 278 -22.99 1.71 38.50
C PRO A 278 -22.31 2.15 39.80
N GLN A 279 -22.73 3.31 40.31
CA GLN A 279 -22.19 3.89 41.54
C GLN A 279 -22.32 2.88 42.69
N GLY A 280 -21.19 2.36 43.17
CA GLY A 280 -21.21 1.38 44.26
C GLY A 280 -19.91 0.63 44.57
N ILE A 281 -18.85 0.74 43.76
CA ILE A 281 -17.57 0.09 44.08
C ILE A 281 -16.52 1.14 44.40
N SER A 282 -16.38 1.44 45.70
CA SER A 282 -15.18 2.10 46.25
C SER A 282 -13.95 1.29 45.85
N ASN A 283 -13.08 1.89 45.04
CA ASN A 283 -11.85 1.26 44.58
C ASN A 283 -10.65 1.78 45.42
N PRO A 284 -10.13 1.03 46.40
CA PRO A 284 -8.97 1.46 47.18
C PRO A 284 -7.64 1.39 46.38
N GLY A 285 -7.66 0.92 45.13
CA GLY A 285 -6.46 0.78 44.28
C GLY A 285 -6.09 2.02 43.46
N LEU A 286 -7.02 2.93 43.18
CA LEU A 286 -6.77 4.13 42.37
C LEU A 286 -6.36 5.37 43.18
N ALA A 287 -6.65 5.40 44.48
CA ALA A 287 -6.22 6.49 45.37
C ALA A 287 -4.70 6.47 45.67
N ARG A 288 -4.01 5.33 45.53
CA ARG A 288 -2.56 5.25 45.77
C ARG A 288 -1.70 5.77 44.61
N LYS A 289 -2.14 5.66 43.36
CA LYS A 289 -1.37 6.18 42.21
C LYS A 289 -1.53 7.69 41.99
N ALA A 290 -2.64 8.29 42.44
CA ALA A 290 -2.81 9.74 42.39
C ALA A 290 -1.93 10.47 43.43
N LYS A 291 -1.72 9.90 44.62
CA LYS A 291 -0.84 10.50 45.65
C LYS A 291 0.65 10.44 45.32
N SER A 292 1.14 9.41 44.63
CA SER A 292 2.56 9.34 44.24
C SER A 292 2.97 10.27 43.11
N ARG A 293 2.03 10.81 42.31
CA ARG A 293 2.35 11.78 41.25
C ARG A 293 2.34 13.24 41.73
N GLN A 294 1.70 13.54 42.86
CA GLN A 294 1.71 14.88 43.46
C GLN A 294 2.90 15.13 44.41
N GLN A 295 3.62 14.09 44.85
CA GLN A 295 4.83 14.23 45.67
C GLN A 295 6.15 14.33 44.87
N LEU A 296 6.09 14.34 43.54
CA LEU A 296 7.27 14.52 42.68
C LEU A 296 7.30 15.88 41.96
N ILE A 297 6.37 16.79 42.30
CA ILE A 297 6.32 18.18 41.81
C ILE A 297 6.19 19.14 43.00
N GLN A 298 6.86 18.84 44.11
CA GLN A 298 7.26 19.81 45.14
C GLN A 298 8.72 19.61 45.47
#